data_AF-A0AAD1ZAQ4-F1
#
_entry.id   AF-A0AAD1ZAQ4-F1
#
_cell.length_a   1.000
_cell.length_b   1.000
_cell.length_c   1.000
_cell.angle_alpha   90.00
_cell.angle_beta   90.00
_cell.angle_gamma   90.00
#
_symmetry.space_group_name_H-M   'P 1'
#
loop_
_entity.id
_entity.type
_entity.pdbx_description
1 polymer ?
#
loop_
_entity_poly.entity_id
_entity_poly.type
_entity_poly.pdbx_seq_one_letter_code
_entity_poly.pdbx_strand_id
1 'polypeptide(L)'
;MVSRYLVSILGLLLLCASAWGQDSKLNMLYKDPNQPINTRIKVLMDQMTYEEKIGQMVQIDRRAATPEIMRDYSIDSLLSGSLSSRLGIPMIYGIDVVHGHNNVYKATIFPHNVGLGATRDKDLVKRIGAATALEARATGIPYVFALCTAVCRDPRWGRCYESYSEDPKIVEDMMEIIPGLQGDIPPNSPKGIPYVGGK
;
A
#
# COMPACT_ATOMS: atom_id res chain seq x y z
N MET A 1 -57.22 -29.19 -1.96
CA MET A 1 -57.01 -27.73 -2.02
C MET A 1 -55.71 -27.27 -1.32
N VAL A 2 -55.22 -27.96 -0.28
CA VAL A 2 -54.03 -27.60 0.51
C VAL A 2 -52.68 -27.73 -0.24
N SER A 3 -52.56 -28.68 -1.17
CA SER A 3 -51.30 -28.98 -1.88
C SER A 3 -50.80 -27.85 -2.81
N ARG A 4 -51.70 -27.08 -3.44
CA ARG A 4 -51.31 -25.97 -4.33
C ARG A 4 -50.73 -24.78 -3.58
N TYR A 5 -51.22 -24.50 -2.37
CA TYR A 5 -50.70 -23.40 -1.55
C TYR A 5 -49.32 -23.72 -0.98
N LEU A 6 -49.06 -24.97 -0.60
CA LEU A 6 -47.76 -25.42 -0.11
C LEU A 6 -46.65 -25.34 -1.16
N VAL A 7 -46.94 -25.71 -2.41
CA VAL A 7 -45.98 -25.59 -3.53
C VAL A 7 -45.69 -24.12 -3.86
N SER A 8 -46.70 -23.25 -3.83
CA SER A 8 -46.52 -21.81 -4.06
C SER A 8 -45.71 -21.14 -2.94
N ILE A 9 -45.91 -21.53 -1.68
CA ILE A 9 -45.16 -20.99 -0.53
C ILE A 9 -43.71 -21.47 -0.55
N LEU A 10 -43.45 -22.75 -0.85
CA LEU A 10 -42.08 -23.26 -0.99
C LEU A 10 -41.34 -22.58 -2.15
N GLY A 11 -42.03 -22.36 -3.27
CA GLY A 11 -41.50 -21.64 -4.43
C GLY A 11 -41.14 -20.18 -4.10
N LEU A 12 -41.99 -19.48 -3.34
CA LEU A 12 -41.72 -18.11 -2.88
C LEU A 12 -40.52 -18.07 -1.92
N LEU A 13 -40.42 -19.02 -0.99
CA LEU A 13 -39.31 -19.12 -0.04
C LEU A 13 -37.97 -19.40 -0.74
N LEU A 14 -37.96 -20.27 -1.76
CA LEU A 14 -36.77 -20.55 -2.58
C LEU A 14 -36.36 -19.33 -3.43
N LEU A 15 -37.31 -18.60 -3.99
CA LEU A 15 -37.06 -17.33 -4.71
C LEU A 15 -36.45 -16.27 -3.78
N CYS A 16 -37.00 -16.09 -2.58
CA CYS A 16 -36.45 -15.18 -1.58
C CYS A 16 -35.03 -15.58 -1.13
N ALA A 17 -34.78 -16.87 -0.87
CA ALA A 17 -33.45 -17.35 -0.49
C ALA A 17 -32.40 -17.11 -1.60
N SER A 18 -32.78 -17.26 -2.87
CA SER A 18 -31.89 -17.03 -4.02
C SER A 18 -31.55 -15.54 -4.21
N ALA A 19 -32.50 -14.63 -3.99
CA ALA A 19 -32.26 -13.19 -4.07
C ALA A 19 -31.28 -12.71 -2.98
N TRP A 20 -31.40 -13.23 -1.76
CA TRP A 20 -30.52 -12.89 -0.64
C TRP A 20 -29.10 -13.47 -0.81
N GLY A 21 -28.99 -14.65 -1.43
CA GLY A 21 -27.71 -15.26 -1.79
C GLY A 21 -26.98 -14.54 -2.92
N GLN A 22 -27.71 -13.87 -3.82
CA GLN A 22 -27.13 -13.10 -4.92
C GLN A 22 -26.59 -11.74 -4.44
N ASP A 23 -27.35 -11.02 -3.60
CA ASP A 23 -26.96 -9.71 -3.04
C ASP A 23 -25.74 -9.82 -2.10
N SER A 24 -25.68 -10.88 -1.28
CA SER A 24 -24.53 -11.12 -0.40
C SER A 24 -23.25 -11.44 -1.17
N LYS A 25 -23.34 -12.16 -2.30
CA LYS A 25 -22.20 -12.41 -3.19
C LYS A 25 -21.75 -11.16 -3.94
N LEU A 26 -22.69 -10.36 -4.45
CA LEU A 26 -22.38 -9.10 -5.13
C LEU A 26 -21.68 -8.11 -4.19
N ASN A 27 -22.12 -8.05 -2.93
CA ASN A 27 -21.53 -7.19 -1.90
C ASN A 27 -20.09 -7.58 -1.51
N MET A 28 -19.64 -8.81 -1.79
CA MET A 28 -18.31 -9.31 -1.38
C MET A 28 -17.30 -9.40 -2.54
N LEU A 29 -17.66 -8.97 -3.76
CA LEU A 29 -16.78 -9.08 -4.93
C LEU A 29 -15.44 -8.35 -4.75
N TYR A 30 -15.40 -7.25 -4.00
CA TYR A 30 -14.13 -6.55 -3.73
C TYR A 30 -13.16 -7.38 -2.87
N LYS A 31 -13.66 -8.37 -2.12
CA LYS A 31 -12.84 -9.29 -1.30
C LYS A 31 -12.34 -10.51 -2.09
N ASP A 32 -12.90 -10.81 -3.25
CA ASP A 32 -12.46 -11.94 -4.08
C ASP A 32 -11.15 -11.59 -4.82
N PRO A 33 -10.02 -12.23 -4.49
CA PRO A 33 -8.73 -11.93 -5.12
C PRO A 33 -8.66 -12.33 -6.59
N ASN A 34 -9.59 -13.17 -7.08
CA ASN A 34 -9.62 -13.61 -8.47
C ASN A 34 -10.33 -12.62 -9.40
N GLN A 35 -11.01 -11.61 -8.84
CA GLN A 35 -11.64 -10.56 -9.65
C GLN A 35 -10.60 -9.57 -10.19
N PRO A 36 -10.81 -9.01 -11.39
CA PRO A 36 -9.98 -7.92 -11.90
C PRO A 36 -9.93 -6.74 -10.91
N ILE A 37 -8.74 -6.16 -10.73
CA ILE A 37 -8.53 -5.07 -9.74
C ILE A 37 -9.52 -3.91 -9.91
N ASN A 38 -9.78 -3.48 -11.15
CA ASN A 38 -10.72 -2.39 -11.44
C ASN A 38 -12.17 -2.75 -11.06
N THR A 39 -12.56 -4.01 -11.19
CA THR A 39 -13.87 -4.50 -10.73
C THR A 39 -13.96 -4.41 -9.21
N ARG A 40 -12.91 -4.85 -8.51
CA ARG A 40 -12.84 -4.79 -7.03
C ARG A 40 -12.91 -3.35 -6.54
N ILE A 41 -12.14 -2.44 -7.16
CA ILE A 41 -12.16 -1.00 -6.85
C ILE A 41 -13.56 -0.44 -7.06
N LYS A 42 -14.19 -0.68 -8.22
CA LYS A 42 -15.52 -0.15 -8.52
C LYS A 42 -16.54 -0.58 -7.47
N VAL A 43 -16.60 -1.88 -7.18
CA VAL A 43 -17.55 -2.42 -6.18
C VAL A 43 -17.29 -1.82 -4.79
N LEU A 44 -16.02 -1.69 -4.38
CA LEU A 44 -15.68 -1.07 -3.10
C LEU A 44 -16.13 0.40 -3.04
N MET A 45 -15.79 1.19 -4.06
CA MET A 45 -16.13 2.62 -4.14
C MET A 45 -17.65 2.88 -4.19
N ASP A 46 -18.41 1.98 -4.80
CA ASP A 46 -19.88 2.03 -4.84
C ASP A 46 -20.50 1.75 -3.44
N GLN A 47 -19.81 1.01 -2.58
CA GLN A 47 -20.24 0.70 -1.21
C GLN A 47 -19.78 1.71 -0.16
N MET A 48 -18.87 2.61 -0.53
CA MET A 48 -18.30 3.61 0.38
C MET A 48 -19.18 4.85 0.51
N THR A 49 -19.35 5.34 1.73
CA THR A 49 -19.90 6.68 2.00
C THR A 49 -18.90 7.77 1.60
N TYR A 50 -19.35 9.03 1.60
CA TYR A 50 -18.42 10.15 1.35
C TYR A 50 -17.37 10.26 2.46
N GLU A 51 -17.75 10.02 3.71
CA GLU A 51 -16.86 10.04 4.87
C GLU A 51 -15.78 8.97 4.75
N GLU A 52 -16.13 7.74 4.36
CA GLU A 52 -15.16 6.66 4.13
C GLU A 52 -14.21 6.99 2.98
N LYS A 53 -14.70 7.65 1.91
CA LYS A 53 -13.84 8.11 0.80
C LYS A 53 -12.87 9.19 1.26
N ILE A 54 -13.33 10.13 2.07
CA ILE A 54 -12.49 11.17 2.66
C ILE A 54 -11.46 10.53 3.61
N GLY A 55 -11.85 9.55 4.42
CA GLY A 55 -10.96 8.83 5.33
C GLY A 55 -9.77 8.19 4.61
N GLN A 56 -10.01 7.58 3.44
CA GLN A 56 -8.96 7.00 2.59
C GLN A 56 -8.00 8.03 1.97
N MET A 57 -8.36 9.32 1.98
CA MET A 57 -7.52 10.43 1.50
C MET A 57 -6.70 11.09 2.61
N VAL A 58 -6.80 10.61 3.85
CA VAL A 58 -6.15 11.21 5.01
C VAL A 58 -5.05 10.27 5.53
N GLN A 59 -3.82 10.79 5.62
CA GLN A 59 -2.73 10.15 6.34
C GLN A 59 -2.54 10.86 7.69
N ILE A 60 -2.71 10.13 8.80
CA ILE A 60 -2.46 10.65 10.14
C ILE A 60 -1.14 10.12 10.71
N ASP A 61 -0.49 10.93 11.53
CA ASP A 61 0.67 10.47 12.30
C ASP A 61 0.24 9.46 13.36
N ARG A 62 1.10 8.47 13.62
CA ARG A 62 0.83 7.41 14.61
C ARG A 62 0.51 7.92 16.01
N ARG A 63 0.95 9.13 16.38
CA ARG A 63 0.69 9.72 17.71
C ARG A 63 -0.75 10.20 17.84
N ALA A 64 -1.42 10.50 16.73
CA ALA A 64 -2.83 10.88 16.68
C ALA A 64 -3.76 9.68 16.40
N ALA A 65 -3.19 8.52 16.09
CA ALA A 65 -3.88 7.30 15.66
C ALA A 65 -4.41 6.46 16.84
N THR A 66 -5.54 6.84 17.44
CA THR A 66 -6.22 5.97 18.43
C THR A 66 -7.18 4.99 17.73
N PRO A 67 -7.37 3.75 18.26
CA PRO A 67 -8.26 2.76 17.66
C PRO A 67 -9.67 3.28 17.36
N GLU A 68 -10.18 4.17 18.21
CA GLU A 68 -11.48 4.82 18.06
C GLU A 68 -11.50 5.76 16.86
N ILE A 69 -10.50 6.65 16.72
CA ILE A 69 -10.38 7.55 15.57
C ILE A 69 -10.29 6.75 14.27
N MET A 70 -9.52 5.67 14.27
CA MET A 70 -9.38 4.81 13.09
C MET A 70 -10.69 4.14 12.69
N ARG A 71 -11.44 3.60 13.66
CA ARG A 71 -12.71 2.93 13.41
C ARG A 71 -13.77 3.92 12.95
N ASP A 72 -13.89 5.05 13.65
CA ASP A 72 -15.01 5.98 13.48
C ASP A 72 -14.86 6.82 12.21
N TYR A 73 -13.63 7.13 11.80
CA TYR A 73 -13.34 7.87 10.57
C TYR A 73 -12.81 7.00 9.42
N SER A 74 -12.76 5.68 9.60
CA SER A 74 -12.14 4.76 8.63
C SER A 74 -10.72 5.20 8.22
N ILE A 75 -9.95 5.67 9.21
CA ILE A 75 -8.57 6.15 9.03
C ILE A 75 -7.59 5.01 9.26
N ASP A 76 -6.68 4.84 8.31
CA ASP A 76 -5.77 3.70 8.21
C ASP A 76 -4.45 3.92 8.97
N SER A 77 -4.40 3.65 10.28
CA SER A 77 -3.15 3.80 11.07
C SER A 77 -2.77 2.65 12.06
N LEU A 78 -3.63 1.65 12.26
CA LEU A 78 -3.35 0.31 12.82
C LEU A 78 -4.17 -0.77 12.11
N LEU A 79 -3.54 -1.92 11.86
CA LEU A 79 -4.11 -3.05 11.13
C LEU A 79 -5.35 -3.66 11.81
N SER A 80 -5.38 -3.75 13.14
CA SER A 80 -6.53 -4.32 13.85
C SER A 80 -7.77 -3.42 13.86
N GLY A 81 -7.57 -2.10 13.93
CA GLY A 81 -8.65 -1.12 13.91
C GLY A 81 -9.32 -1.01 12.54
N SER A 82 -8.52 -0.87 11.47
CA SER A 82 -9.00 -0.77 10.09
C SER A 82 -9.80 -2.00 9.64
N LEU A 83 -9.32 -3.21 9.96
CA LEU A 83 -10.02 -4.46 9.63
C LEU A 83 -11.33 -4.67 10.42
N SER A 84 -11.53 -3.96 11.53
CA SER A 84 -12.79 -3.99 12.30
C SER A 84 -13.87 -3.06 11.76
N SER A 85 -13.53 -2.21 10.78
CA SER A 85 -14.49 -1.34 10.10
C SER A 85 -15.51 -2.13 9.27
N ARG A 86 -16.61 -1.48 8.89
CA ARG A 86 -17.70 -2.08 8.11
C ARG A 86 -17.22 -2.72 6.79
N LEU A 87 -16.28 -2.08 6.10
CA LEU A 87 -15.73 -2.56 4.82
C LEU A 87 -14.43 -3.37 5.00
N GLY A 88 -13.79 -3.29 6.17
CA GLY A 88 -12.55 -4.02 6.45
C GLY A 88 -11.44 -3.73 5.43
N ILE A 89 -11.33 -2.48 4.98
CA ILE A 89 -10.26 -2.03 4.09
C ILE A 89 -8.95 -2.08 4.89
N PRO A 90 -7.88 -2.73 4.39
CA PRO A 90 -6.63 -2.81 5.10
C PRO A 90 -5.87 -1.48 5.03
N MET A 91 -5.27 -1.10 6.16
CA MET A 91 -4.36 0.04 6.22
C MET A 91 -3.10 -0.13 5.38
N ILE A 92 -2.63 0.98 4.82
CA ILE A 92 -1.23 1.19 4.39
C ILE A 92 -0.48 2.04 5.43
N TYR A 93 0.53 1.46 6.07
CA TYR A 93 1.43 2.18 6.99
C TYR A 93 2.70 2.64 6.27
N GLY A 94 2.99 3.94 6.33
CA GLY A 94 4.17 4.56 5.73
C GLY A 94 5.28 4.84 6.76
N ILE A 95 6.55 4.65 6.40
CA ILE A 95 7.68 5.09 7.23
C ILE A 95 8.85 5.61 6.39
N ASP A 96 9.57 6.61 6.89
CA ASP A 96 10.84 7.04 6.32
C ASP A 96 11.92 5.96 6.50
N VAL A 97 12.50 5.49 5.38
CA VAL A 97 13.65 4.56 5.34
C VAL A 97 14.77 5.12 4.47
N VAL A 98 15.15 6.37 4.72
CA VAL A 98 16.00 7.18 3.82
C VAL A 98 17.43 6.67 3.69
N HIS A 99 17.89 5.80 4.60
CA HIS A 99 19.23 5.17 4.55
C HIS A 99 19.26 3.85 5.33
N GLY A 100 18.28 2.98 5.06
CA GLY A 100 17.97 1.79 5.85
C GLY A 100 16.71 1.98 6.68
N HIS A 101 16.32 1.00 7.49
CA HIS A 101 15.13 1.12 8.36
C HIS A 101 15.42 1.98 9.60
N ASN A 102 15.85 3.23 9.35
CA ASN A 102 16.57 4.09 10.28
C ASN A 102 15.77 4.54 11.52
N ASN A 103 14.47 4.33 11.53
CA ASN A 103 13.60 4.60 12.68
C ASN A 103 13.52 3.43 13.66
N VAL A 104 14.01 2.25 13.29
CA VAL A 104 13.93 1.03 14.10
C VAL A 104 15.23 0.76 14.81
N TYR A 105 15.13 0.58 16.12
CA TYR A 105 16.28 0.28 16.97
C TYR A 105 16.98 -1.00 16.50
N LYS A 106 18.31 -0.93 16.32
CA LYS A 106 19.19 -2.00 15.81
C LYS A 106 19.00 -2.39 14.34
N ALA A 107 18.22 -1.64 13.56
CA ALA A 107 18.21 -1.78 12.11
C ALA A 107 19.57 -1.39 11.49
N THR A 108 19.84 -1.88 10.29
CA THR A 108 21.05 -1.52 9.55
C THR A 108 20.95 -0.06 9.09
N ILE A 109 22.03 0.70 9.30
CA ILE A 109 22.16 2.08 8.83
C ILE A 109 23.19 2.14 7.72
N PHE A 110 22.74 2.46 6.50
CA PHE A 110 23.60 2.64 5.33
C PHE A 110 24.14 4.07 5.24
N PRO A 111 25.21 4.31 4.46
CA PRO A 111 25.60 5.67 4.09
C PRO A 111 24.43 6.43 3.46
N HIS A 112 24.35 7.73 3.73
CA HIS A 112 23.38 8.60 3.05
C HIS A 112 23.67 8.72 1.54
N ASN A 113 22.66 9.18 0.81
CA ASN A 113 22.64 9.19 -0.65
C ASN A 113 23.82 9.93 -1.28
N VAL A 114 24.32 11.01 -0.70
CA VAL A 114 25.52 11.69 -1.22
C VAL A 114 26.74 10.76 -1.25
N GLY A 115 26.89 9.92 -0.23
CA GLY A 115 27.95 8.91 -0.16
C GLY A 115 27.70 7.76 -1.12
N LEU A 116 26.45 7.29 -1.23
CA LEU A 116 26.08 6.25 -2.21
C LEU A 116 26.26 6.72 -3.64
N GLY A 117 25.90 7.97 -3.94
CA GLY A 117 26.10 8.57 -5.25
C GLY A 117 27.58 8.64 -5.62
N ALA A 118 28.46 8.94 -4.66
CA ALA A 118 29.90 8.95 -4.87
C ALA A 118 30.49 7.57 -5.26
N THR A 119 29.80 6.46 -4.93
CA THR A 119 30.23 5.11 -5.34
C THR A 119 30.08 4.85 -6.83
N ARG A 120 29.13 5.54 -7.49
CA ARG A 120 28.72 5.28 -8.89
C ARG A 120 28.28 3.83 -9.14
N ASP A 121 27.88 3.11 -8.09
CA ASP A 121 27.49 1.70 -8.14
C ASP A 121 25.97 1.54 -7.94
N LYS A 122 25.23 1.50 -9.05
CA LYS A 122 23.77 1.34 -9.03
C LYS A 122 23.34 -0.06 -8.56
N ASP A 123 24.16 -1.08 -8.77
CA ASP A 123 23.86 -2.45 -8.36
C ASP A 123 24.01 -2.61 -6.84
N LEU A 124 24.99 -1.91 -6.24
CA LEU A 124 25.08 -1.74 -4.80
C LEU A 124 23.82 -1.07 -4.24
N VAL A 125 23.39 0.04 -4.83
CA VAL A 125 22.19 0.77 -4.38
C VAL A 125 20.92 -0.10 -4.50
N LYS A 126 20.79 -0.91 -5.56
CA LYS A 126 19.72 -1.90 -5.69
C LYS A 126 19.71 -2.93 -4.55
N ARG A 127 20.88 -3.48 -4.21
CA ARG A 127 21.03 -4.43 -3.10
C ARG A 127 20.72 -3.79 -1.74
N ILE A 128 21.10 -2.53 -1.53
CA ILE A 128 20.72 -1.75 -0.36
C ILE A 128 19.21 -1.58 -0.28
N GLY A 129 18.54 -1.28 -1.41
CA GLY A 129 17.08 -1.24 -1.49
C GLY A 129 16.46 -2.57 -1.07
N ALA A 130 16.97 -3.70 -1.57
CA ALA A 130 16.47 -5.03 -1.22
C ALA A 130 16.65 -5.38 0.26
N ALA A 131 17.82 -5.07 0.85
CA ALA A 131 18.07 -5.26 2.27
C ALA A 131 17.15 -4.38 3.14
N THR A 132 17.01 -3.11 2.77
CA THR A 132 16.11 -2.15 3.45
C THR A 132 14.66 -2.63 3.40
N ALA A 133 14.22 -3.14 2.25
CA ALA A 133 12.87 -3.64 2.07
C ALA A 133 12.58 -4.88 2.94
N LEU A 134 13.56 -5.78 3.07
CA LEU A 134 13.46 -6.94 3.95
C LEU A 134 13.30 -6.51 5.42
N GLU A 135 14.11 -5.56 5.90
CA GLU A 135 13.99 -5.04 7.26
C GLU A 135 12.66 -4.31 7.50
N ALA A 136 12.21 -3.48 6.55
CA ALA A 136 10.91 -2.80 6.64
C ALA A 136 9.75 -3.79 6.74
N ARG A 137 9.73 -4.80 5.85
CA ARG A 137 8.72 -5.86 5.86
C ARG A 137 8.74 -6.71 7.14
N ALA A 138 9.92 -6.94 7.73
CA ALA A 138 10.04 -7.65 9.01
C ALA A 138 9.30 -6.94 10.17
N THR A 139 9.06 -5.63 10.04
CA THR A 139 8.26 -4.85 10.99
C THR A 139 6.79 -4.67 10.59
N GLY A 140 6.36 -5.32 9.50
CA GLY A 140 4.98 -5.24 8.99
C GLY A 140 4.66 -3.95 8.23
N ILE A 141 5.67 -3.19 7.80
CA ILE A 141 5.50 -1.91 7.12
C ILE A 141 5.58 -2.11 5.60
N PRO A 142 4.47 -1.91 4.85
CA PRO A 142 4.42 -2.21 3.41
C PRO A 142 4.77 -1.00 2.53
N TYR A 143 4.76 0.21 3.08
CA TYR A 143 5.01 1.44 2.33
C TYR A 143 6.12 2.23 2.98
N VAL A 144 7.08 2.64 2.17
CA VAL A 144 8.27 3.34 2.65
C VAL A 144 8.51 4.61 1.88
N PHE A 145 8.89 5.66 2.59
CA PHE A 145 9.42 6.88 2.02
C PHE A 145 10.93 6.73 1.98
N ALA A 146 11.38 6.13 0.88
CA ALA A 146 12.79 5.98 0.56
C ALA A 146 13.10 6.84 -0.66
N LEU A 147 14.40 7.03 -0.93
CA LEU A 147 14.90 7.75 -2.10
C LEU A 147 14.52 9.24 -2.08
N CYS A 148 15.53 10.10 -2.00
CA CYS A 148 15.36 11.51 -2.34
C CYS A 148 15.96 11.72 -3.73
N THR A 149 15.09 11.89 -4.73
CA THR A 149 15.48 12.12 -6.14
C THR A 149 15.85 13.57 -6.41
N ALA A 150 16.03 14.38 -5.36
CA ALA A 150 16.45 15.75 -5.51
C ALA A 150 17.84 15.78 -6.17
N VAL A 151 18.04 16.78 -7.03
CA VAL A 151 19.35 17.13 -7.57
C VAL A 151 19.85 18.32 -6.76
N CYS A 152 20.77 18.09 -5.81
CA CYS A 152 21.29 19.18 -4.97
C CYS A 152 22.15 20.11 -5.83
N ARG A 153 21.68 21.33 -6.10
CA ARG A 153 22.42 22.37 -6.84
C ARG A 153 23.03 23.44 -5.95
N ASP A 154 22.60 23.52 -4.70
CA ASP A 154 23.10 24.46 -3.71
C ASP A 154 23.38 23.72 -2.40
N PRO A 155 24.66 23.50 -2.03
CA PRO A 155 25.03 22.72 -0.85
C PRO A 155 24.64 23.38 0.48
N ARG A 156 24.18 24.64 0.46
CA ARG A 156 23.61 25.30 1.65
C ARG A 156 22.25 24.72 2.03
N TRP A 157 21.60 23.98 1.14
CA TRP A 157 20.39 23.25 1.47
C TRP A 157 20.70 22.11 2.44
N GLY A 158 20.14 22.18 3.66
CA GLY A 158 20.43 21.25 4.75
C GLY A 158 20.07 19.78 4.50
N ARG A 159 19.43 19.46 3.36
CA ARG A 159 19.09 18.08 2.94
C ARG A 159 19.92 17.61 1.75
N CYS A 160 20.98 18.34 1.36
CA CYS A 160 21.82 17.95 0.23
C CYS A 160 22.46 16.56 0.39
N TYR A 161 22.67 16.09 1.63
CA TYR A 161 23.16 14.73 1.88
C TYR A 161 22.16 13.64 1.46
N GLU A 162 20.87 13.98 1.32
CA GLU A 162 19.83 13.09 0.83
C GLU A 162 19.79 13.03 -0.70
N SER A 163 20.46 13.93 -1.41
CA SER A 163 20.65 13.85 -2.85
C SER A 163 21.83 12.94 -3.19
N TYR A 164 21.73 12.15 -4.26
CA TYR A 164 22.87 11.37 -4.75
C TYR A 164 23.93 12.22 -5.45
N SER A 165 23.52 13.33 -6.08
CA SER A 165 24.45 14.18 -6.83
C SER A 165 23.81 15.51 -7.25
N GLU A 166 24.65 16.46 -7.62
CA GLU A 166 24.26 17.64 -8.41
C GLU A 166 24.02 17.33 -9.89
N ASP A 167 24.47 16.16 -10.36
CA ASP A 167 24.27 15.67 -11.72
C ASP A 167 22.99 14.82 -11.80
N PRO A 168 21.98 15.23 -12.60
CA PRO A 168 20.78 14.45 -12.82
C PRO A 168 21.03 13.04 -13.34
N LYS A 169 22.09 12.82 -14.14
CA LYS A 169 22.35 11.51 -14.75
C LYS A 169 22.74 10.47 -13.71
N ILE A 170 23.53 10.88 -12.73
CA ILE A 170 23.88 10.02 -11.59
C ILE A 170 22.65 9.75 -10.73
N VAL A 171 21.81 10.77 -10.47
CA VAL A 171 20.58 10.57 -9.70
C VAL A 171 19.65 9.57 -10.40
N GLU A 172 19.53 9.65 -11.73
CA GLU A 172 18.80 8.68 -12.55
C GLU A 172 19.38 7.26 -12.42
N ASP A 173 20.70 7.11 -12.53
CA ASP A 173 21.34 5.80 -12.43
C ASP A 173 21.15 5.15 -11.04
N MET A 174 21.06 5.95 -9.97
CA MET A 174 20.81 5.47 -8.60
C MET A 174 19.34 5.10 -8.35
N MET A 175 18.43 5.36 -9.30
CA MET A 175 17.02 4.95 -9.18
C MET A 175 16.82 3.42 -9.21
N GLU A 176 17.88 2.62 -9.43
CA GLU A 176 17.89 1.17 -9.22
C GLU A 176 17.54 0.76 -7.76
N ILE A 177 17.51 1.70 -6.81
CA ILE A 177 16.91 1.45 -5.49
C ILE A 177 15.42 1.08 -5.59
N ILE A 178 14.67 1.60 -6.58
CA ILE A 178 13.23 1.36 -6.75
C ILE A 178 12.96 -0.14 -6.98
N PRO A 179 13.55 -0.82 -7.98
CA PRO A 179 13.40 -2.27 -8.11
C PRO A 179 14.07 -3.03 -6.96
N GLY A 180 15.02 -2.44 -6.24
CA GLY A 180 15.51 -3.01 -4.97
C GLY A 180 14.41 -3.08 -3.91
N LEU A 181 13.63 -2.01 -3.75
CA LEU A 181 12.56 -1.89 -2.75
C LEU A 181 11.30 -2.68 -3.14
N GLN A 182 10.90 -2.54 -4.41
CA GLN A 182 9.64 -3.06 -4.95
C GLN A 182 9.80 -4.41 -5.65
N GLY A 183 11.01 -4.86 -5.96
CA GLY A 183 11.25 -5.99 -6.85
C GLY A 183 11.22 -5.61 -8.33
N ASP A 184 11.79 -6.48 -9.17
CA ASP A 184 11.85 -6.26 -10.61
C ASP A 184 10.47 -6.39 -11.26
N ILE A 185 10.14 -5.41 -12.10
CA ILE A 185 8.89 -5.37 -12.85
C ILE A 185 8.92 -6.48 -13.93
N PRO A 186 7.92 -7.37 -13.98
CA PRO A 186 7.82 -8.38 -15.03
C PRO A 186 7.77 -7.76 -16.43
N PRO A 187 8.38 -8.39 -17.46
CA PRO A 187 8.44 -7.83 -18.82
C PRO A 187 7.09 -7.50 -19.45
N ASN A 188 6.03 -8.21 -19.07
CA ASN A 188 4.68 -8.06 -19.61
C ASN A 188 3.75 -7.23 -18.70
N SER A 189 4.31 -6.51 -17.73
CA SER A 189 3.51 -5.66 -16.83
C SER A 189 2.86 -4.51 -17.61
N PRO A 190 1.56 -4.23 -17.38
CA PRO A 190 0.91 -3.10 -18.00
C PRO A 190 1.58 -1.78 -17.60
N LYS A 191 1.79 -0.89 -18.58
CA LYS A 191 2.35 0.44 -18.32
C LYS A 191 1.38 1.28 -17.48
N GLY A 192 1.94 2.10 -16.58
CA GLY A 192 1.17 2.97 -15.70
C GLY A 192 0.53 2.28 -14.50
N ILE A 193 0.78 0.98 -14.29
CA ILE A 193 0.34 0.25 -13.10
C ILE A 193 1.54 0.06 -12.16
N PRO A 194 1.48 0.54 -10.91
CA PRO A 194 2.51 0.27 -9.90
C PRO A 194 2.69 -1.24 -9.68
N TYR A 195 3.94 -1.68 -9.53
CA TYR A 195 4.27 -3.07 -9.26
C TYR A 195 5.00 -3.18 -7.92
N VAL A 196 4.54 -4.10 -7.08
CA VAL A 196 5.23 -4.52 -5.85
C VAL A 196 5.32 -6.04 -5.89
N GLY A 197 6.54 -6.56 -6.01
CA GLY A 197 6.85 -7.97 -5.90
C GLY A 197 6.72 -8.42 -4.45
N GLY A 198 5.97 -9.51 -4.22
CA GLY A 198 5.70 -10.04 -2.89
C GLY A 198 6.84 -10.86 -2.25
N LYS A 199 8.11 -10.49 -2.47
CA LYS A 199 9.26 -11.18 -1.87
C LYS A 199 9.68 -10.56 -0.55
#